data_AF-A0A1Y6BS07-F1
#
_entry.id   AF-A0A1Y6BS07-F1
#
_cell.length_a   1.000
_cell.length_b   1.000
_cell.length_c   1.000
_cell.angle_alpha   90.00
_cell.angle_beta   90.00
_cell.angle_gamma   90.00
#
_symmetry.space_group_name_H-M   'P 1'
#
loop_
_entity.id
_entity.type
_entity.pdbx_description
1 polymer ?
#
loop_
_entity_poly.entity_id
_entity_poly.type
_entity_poly.pdbx_seq_one_letter_code
_entity_poly.pdbx_strand_id
1 'polypeptide(L)'
;MIQTPPSPGAPSIPDPLEPDAFRDLLGDGRLGQLYDYWESKRPPGGLPARKAIEPSELTRLLPWIYLLEPVEGDVKVRLAGTRIRELFDRELTGQGLVGALPTPWSDNAARSYATVVGQKRGWLTVVESRLHDGRILPYRRLSLPLSSDGVVVDRVLGGVDWDEWLVGSRNFFEVYDEAVSRKRREACCRFL
;
A
#
# COMPACT_ATOMS: atom_id res chain seq x y z
N MET A 1 -31.42 -9.45 -3.61
CA MET A 1 -30.82 -9.06 -2.33
C MET A 1 -29.33 -9.32 -2.43
N ILE A 2 -28.54 -8.27 -2.70
CA ILE A 2 -27.08 -8.38 -2.71
C ILE A 2 -26.67 -8.50 -1.25
N GLN A 3 -26.23 -9.69 -0.83
CA GLN A 3 -25.66 -9.86 0.51
C GLN A 3 -24.37 -9.06 0.54
N THR A 4 -24.36 -7.96 1.28
CA THR A 4 -23.13 -7.31 1.73
C THR A 4 -22.32 -8.38 2.47
N PRO A 5 -21.06 -8.67 2.07
CA PRO A 5 -20.26 -9.61 2.84
C PRO A 5 -20.17 -9.11 4.29
N PRO A 6 -20.20 -10.01 5.28
CA PRO A 6 -20.08 -9.60 6.67
C PRO A 6 -18.83 -8.73 6.84
N SER A 7 -19.00 -7.55 7.44
CA SER A 7 -17.88 -6.70 7.81
C SER A 7 -16.92 -7.55 8.65
N PRO A 8 -15.67 -7.76 8.23
CA PRO A 8 -14.77 -8.61 8.98
C PRO A 8 -14.57 -7.96 10.34
N GLY A 9 -14.87 -8.69 11.42
CA GLY A 9 -14.34 -8.36 12.75
C GLY A 9 -12.85 -8.08 12.62
N ALA A 10 -12.31 -7.19 13.47
CA ALA A 10 -10.95 -6.66 13.34
C ALA A 10 -9.98 -7.78 12.91
N PRO A 11 -9.44 -7.73 11.67
CA PRO A 11 -8.60 -8.81 11.18
C PRO A 11 -7.40 -8.93 12.12
N SER A 12 -7.14 -10.13 12.61
CA SER A 12 -5.96 -10.41 13.43
C SER A 12 -4.73 -10.05 12.61
N ILE A 13 -3.82 -9.27 13.19
CA ILE A 13 -2.53 -8.97 12.58
C ILE A 13 -1.85 -10.33 12.29
N PRO A 14 -1.47 -10.62 11.03
CA PRO A 14 -0.82 -11.88 10.70
C PRO A 14 0.53 -11.96 11.42
N ASP A 15 0.96 -13.17 11.75
CA ASP A 15 2.30 -13.38 12.29
C ASP A 15 3.34 -12.79 11.32
N PRO A 16 4.32 -12.03 11.83
CA PRO A 16 5.28 -11.39 10.97
C PRO A 16 6.20 -12.43 10.32
N LEU A 17 6.44 -12.23 9.03
CA LEU A 17 7.46 -12.95 8.29
C LEU A 17 8.85 -12.38 8.61
N GLU A 18 9.84 -13.26 8.52
CA GLU A 18 11.26 -12.87 8.48
C GLU A 18 11.56 -12.05 7.22
N PRO A 19 12.56 -11.15 7.24
CA PRO A 19 12.87 -10.25 6.13
C PRO A 19 13.03 -10.94 4.78
N ASP A 20 13.77 -12.05 4.73
CA ASP A 20 14.02 -12.79 3.48
C ASP A 20 12.72 -13.37 2.89
N ALA A 21 11.88 -13.99 3.72
CA ALA A 21 10.60 -14.53 3.28
C ALA A 21 9.61 -13.43 2.84
N PHE A 22 9.64 -12.28 3.52
CA PHE A 22 8.86 -11.12 3.10
C PHE A 22 9.37 -10.58 1.76
N ARG A 23 10.69 -10.48 1.57
CA ARG A 23 11.31 -10.04 0.32
C ARG A 23 11.00 -10.99 -0.84
N ASP A 24 11.05 -12.29 -0.62
CA ASP A 24 10.69 -13.30 -1.62
C ASP A 24 9.23 -13.14 -2.07
N LEU A 25 8.33 -12.88 -1.12
CA LEU A 25 6.91 -12.65 -1.41
C LEU A 25 6.68 -11.42 -2.29
N LEU A 26 7.56 -10.42 -2.25
CA LEU A 26 7.44 -9.22 -3.08
C LEU A 26 7.76 -9.51 -4.56
N GLY A 27 8.65 -10.46 -4.83
CA GLY A 27 9.19 -10.76 -6.16
C GLY A 27 10.03 -9.59 -6.73
N ASP A 28 10.47 -9.68 -7.99
CA ASP A 28 11.39 -8.69 -8.59
C ASP A 28 10.70 -7.50 -9.28
N GLY A 29 9.37 -7.42 -9.12
CA GLY A 29 8.56 -6.32 -9.62
C GLY A 29 8.78 -5.01 -8.85
N ARG A 30 7.89 -4.05 -9.10
CA ARG A 30 7.97 -2.68 -8.55
C ARG A 30 8.04 -2.68 -7.01
N LEU A 31 7.30 -3.58 -6.35
CA LEU A 31 7.28 -3.63 -4.88
C LEU A 31 8.56 -4.20 -4.28
N GLY A 32 9.19 -5.19 -4.94
CA GLY A 32 10.50 -5.71 -4.52
C GLY A 32 11.57 -4.65 -4.66
N GLN A 33 11.61 -3.95 -5.81
CA GLN A 33 12.54 -2.84 -6.04
C GLN A 33 12.37 -1.71 -5.03
N LEU A 34 11.13 -1.37 -4.68
CA LEU A 34 10.84 -0.36 -3.65
C LEU A 34 11.33 -0.81 -2.27
N TYR A 35 11.12 -2.08 -1.92
CA TYR A 35 11.59 -2.64 -0.67
C TYR A 35 13.11 -2.66 -0.59
N ASP A 36 13.80 -3.15 -1.63
CA ASP A 36 15.26 -3.21 -1.69
C ASP A 36 15.88 -1.82 -1.54
N TYR A 37 15.27 -0.82 -2.19
CA TYR A 37 15.64 0.56 -2.01
C TYR A 37 15.46 1.03 -0.56
N TRP A 38 14.27 0.82 0.02
CA TRP A 38 13.98 1.21 1.39
C TRP A 38 14.92 0.55 2.40
N GLU A 39 15.20 -0.75 2.23
CA GLU A 39 16.12 -1.52 3.05
C GLU A 39 17.55 -0.94 2.96
N SER A 40 18.00 -0.56 1.76
CA SER A 40 19.32 0.08 1.57
C SER A 40 19.48 1.43 2.28
N LYS A 41 18.39 2.09 2.66
CA LYS A 41 18.40 3.37 3.40
C LYS A 41 18.28 3.19 4.91
N ARG A 42 18.06 1.97 5.40
CA ARG A 42 17.91 1.72 6.83
C ARG A 42 19.24 1.89 7.57
N PRO A 43 19.24 2.60 8.70
CA PRO A 43 20.33 2.46 9.65
C PRO A 43 20.29 1.09 10.34
N PRO A 44 21.42 0.58 10.84
CA PRO A 44 21.45 -0.64 11.64
C PRO A 44 20.44 -0.57 12.81
N GLY A 45 19.54 -1.54 12.87
CA GLY A 45 18.54 -1.63 13.94
C GLY A 45 17.48 -0.52 13.95
N GLY A 46 17.31 0.23 12.85
CA GLY A 46 16.37 1.33 12.80
C GLY A 46 15.55 1.40 11.51
N LEU A 47 14.77 2.48 11.44
CA LEU A 47 13.95 2.84 10.28
C LEU A 47 14.65 3.95 9.48
N PRO A 48 14.47 4.02 8.16
CA PRO A 48 15.02 5.11 7.38
C PRO A 48 14.25 6.40 7.70
N ALA A 49 14.97 7.51 7.77
CA ALA A 49 14.36 8.82 7.85
C ALA A 49 13.79 9.23 6.48
N ARG A 50 12.72 10.03 6.47
CA ARG A 50 12.18 10.57 5.20
C ARG A 50 13.27 11.29 4.39
N LYS A 51 14.17 12.03 5.03
CA LYS A 51 15.27 12.73 4.36
C LYS A 51 16.30 11.82 3.67
N ALA A 52 16.32 10.52 3.98
CA ALA A 52 17.18 9.54 3.31
C ALA A 52 16.59 9.01 1.99
N ILE A 53 15.31 9.33 1.73
CA ILE A 53 14.59 8.93 0.52
C ILE A 53 14.74 10.02 -0.52
N GLU A 54 15.53 9.74 -1.55
CA GLU A 54 15.78 10.64 -2.67
C GLU A 54 14.89 10.28 -3.86
N PRO A 55 13.95 11.15 -4.28
CA PRO A 55 13.05 10.87 -5.39
C PRO A 55 13.76 10.53 -6.71
N SER A 56 14.94 11.10 -6.95
CA SER A 56 15.75 10.85 -8.15
C SER A 56 16.20 9.38 -8.25
N GLU A 57 16.48 8.72 -7.13
CA GLU A 57 16.85 7.30 -7.08
C GLU A 57 15.66 6.38 -7.37
N LEU A 58 14.43 6.89 -7.19
CA LEU A 58 13.18 6.17 -7.40
C LEU A 58 12.50 6.51 -8.73
N THR A 59 13.18 7.18 -9.68
CA THR A 59 12.55 7.78 -10.86
C THR A 59 11.62 6.83 -11.64
N ARG A 60 11.97 5.55 -11.79
CA ARG A 60 11.13 4.53 -12.47
C ARG A 60 9.92 4.08 -11.65
N LEU A 61 10.01 4.19 -10.33
CA LEU A 61 8.97 3.83 -9.38
C LEU A 61 8.06 5.02 -9.04
N LEU A 62 8.52 6.26 -9.24
CA LEU A 62 7.77 7.49 -8.92
C LEU A 62 6.29 7.49 -9.35
N PRO A 63 5.90 6.99 -10.54
CA PRO A 63 4.50 6.93 -10.93
C PRO A 63 3.62 6.06 -10.02
N TRP A 64 4.23 5.10 -9.33
CA TRP A 64 3.62 3.97 -8.63
C TRP A 64 3.72 4.05 -7.11
N ILE A 65 4.36 5.10 -6.58
CA ILE A 65 4.56 5.26 -5.14
C ILE A 65 3.68 6.36 -4.57
N TYR A 66 3.45 6.25 -3.26
CA TYR A 66 2.81 7.28 -2.46
C TYR A 66 3.66 7.57 -1.22
N LEU A 67 3.50 8.79 -0.69
CA LEU A 67 4.03 9.17 0.61
C LEU A 67 2.89 9.69 1.47
N LEU A 68 2.78 9.14 2.67
CA LEU A 68 1.74 9.49 3.62
C LEU A 68 2.34 10.04 4.90
N GLU A 69 1.55 10.88 5.56
CA GLU A 69 1.85 11.46 6.86
C GLU A 69 0.70 11.17 7.82
N PRO A 70 0.94 10.42 8.89
CA PRO A 70 -0.02 10.30 9.98
C PRO A 70 -0.30 11.68 10.58
N VAL A 71 -1.57 12.02 10.71
CA VAL A 71 -2.05 13.21 11.42
C VAL A 71 -3.10 12.78 12.45
N GLU A 72 -3.51 13.69 13.33
CA GLU A 72 -4.53 13.35 14.32
C GLU A 72 -5.83 12.91 13.65
N GLY A 73 -6.23 11.66 13.86
CA GLY A 73 -7.48 11.09 13.34
C GLY A 73 -7.53 10.78 11.84
N ASP A 74 -6.45 11.03 11.08
CA ASP A 74 -6.43 10.79 9.62
C ASP A 74 -4.99 10.55 9.11
N VAL A 75 -4.86 10.32 7.81
CA VAL A 75 -3.59 10.18 7.10
C VAL A 75 -3.59 11.11 5.90
N LYS A 76 -2.66 12.07 5.89
CA LYS A 76 -2.52 13.04 4.80
C LYS A 76 -1.63 12.49 3.70
N VAL A 77 -2.10 12.55 2.46
CA VAL A 77 -1.31 12.20 1.29
C VAL A 77 -0.36 13.36 0.98
N ARG A 78 0.95 13.11 1.05
CA ARG A 78 2.00 14.10 0.73
C ARG A 78 2.54 13.95 -0.68
N LEU A 79 2.43 12.75 -1.25
CA LEU A 79 2.76 12.47 -2.63
C LEU A 79 1.90 11.31 -3.11
N ALA A 80 1.39 11.42 -4.34
CA ALA A 80 0.84 10.31 -5.10
C ALA A 80 1.42 10.32 -6.51
N GLY A 81 2.00 9.21 -6.93
CA GLY A 81 2.52 9.05 -8.28
C GLY A 81 1.46 9.26 -9.36
N THR A 82 1.88 9.59 -10.57
CA THR A 82 0.96 9.83 -11.72
C THR A 82 0.01 8.66 -11.95
N ARG A 83 0.51 7.41 -11.98
CA ARG A 83 -0.30 6.22 -12.20
C ARG A 83 -1.30 5.97 -11.07
N ILE A 84 -0.94 6.33 -9.83
CA ILE A 84 -1.88 6.25 -8.71
C ILE A 84 -3.04 7.24 -8.89
N ARG A 85 -2.74 8.48 -9.30
CA ARG A 85 -3.77 9.49 -9.54
C ARG A 85 -4.68 9.12 -10.70
N GLU A 86 -4.11 8.55 -11.76
CA GLU A 86 -4.87 7.99 -12.89
C GLU A 86 -5.74 6.80 -12.45
N LEU A 87 -5.19 5.88 -11.64
CA LEU A 87 -5.94 4.72 -11.12
C LEU A 87 -7.20 5.14 -10.37
N PHE A 88 -7.09 6.18 -9.55
CA PHE A 88 -8.18 6.66 -8.73
C PHE A 88 -9.00 7.77 -9.39
N ASP A 89 -8.61 8.24 -10.57
CA ASP A 89 -9.18 9.37 -11.31
C ASP A 89 -9.39 10.64 -10.45
N ARG A 90 -8.45 10.89 -9.53
CA ARG A 90 -8.53 12.00 -8.56
C ARG A 90 -7.15 12.51 -8.19
N GLU A 91 -7.05 13.81 -7.92
CA GLU A 91 -5.87 14.35 -7.24
C GLU A 91 -5.93 13.98 -5.76
N LEU A 92 -4.93 13.23 -5.30
CA LEU A 92 -4.85 12.74 -3.93
C LEU A 92 -3.95 13.62 -3.07
N THR A 93 -2.96 14.27 -3.68
CA THR A 93 -1.93 15.03 -2.97
C THR A 93 -2.57 16.18 -2.19
N GLY A 94 -2.22 16.26 -0.91
CA GLY A 94 -2.77 17.25 0.02
C GLY A 94 -4.08 16.83 0.69
N GLN A 95 -4.74 15.76 0.23
CA GLN A 95 -6.00 15.29 0.80
C GLN A 95 -5.77 14.33 1.98
N GLY A 96 -6.76 14.28 2.87
CA GLY A 96 -6.91 13.22 3.87
C GLY A 96 -7.45 11.95 3.23
N LEU A 97 -6.93 10.79 3.62
CA LEU A 97 -7.24 9.51 3.00
C LEU A 97 -8.74 9.15 3.07
N VAL A 98 -9.40 9.50 4.18
CA VAL A 98 -10.85 9.27 4.37
C VAL A 98 -11.69 10.02 3.35
N GLY A 99 -11.29 11.25 2.97
CA GLY A 99 -11.98 12.03 1.92
C GLY A 99 -11.48 11.74 0.50
N ALA A 100 -10.28 11.18 0.37
CA ALA A 100 -9.63 10.92 -0.91
C ALA A 100 -10.10 9.63 -1.59
N LEU A 101 -10.63 8.66 -0.84
CA LEU A 101 -11.05 7.35 -1.37
C LEU A 101 -12.46 6.98 -0.88
N PRO A 102 -13.29 6.34 -1.72
CA PRO A 102 -14.58 5.80 -1.28
C PRO A 102 -14.40 4.65 -0.28
N THR A 103 -15.37 4.44 0.61
CA THR A 103 -15.43 3.20 1.39
C THR A 103 -15.72 2.02 0.47
N PRO A 104 -15.16 0.82 0.72
CA PRO A 104 -14.34 0.44 1.87
C PRO A 104 -12.82 0.69 1.73
N TRP A 105 -12.38 1.41 0.69
CA TRP A 105 -10.95 1.59 0.37
C TRP A 105 -10.22 2.49 1.37
N SER A 106 -10.86 3.60 1.76
CA SER A 106 -10.35 4.49 2.80
C SER A 106 -10.16 3.75 4.13
N ASP A 107 -11.19 3.04 4.60
CA ASP A 107 -11.13 2.23 5.84
C ASP A 107 -10.00 1.20 5.77
N ASN A 108 -9.86 0.57 4.60
CA ASN A 108 -8.81 -0.40 4.43
C ASN A 108 -7.42 0.21 4.53
N ALA A 109 -7.19 1.26 3.75
CA ALA A 109 -5.90 1.91 3.68
C ALA A 109 -5.55 2.50 5.05
N ALA A 110 -6.49 3.17 5.73
CA ALA A 110 -6.34 3.66 7.09
C ALA A 110 -5.95 2.56 8.08
N ARG A 111 -6.60 1.38 8.02
CA ARG A 111 -6.23 0.24 8.86
C ARG A 111 -4.80 -0.23 8.62
N SER A 112 -4.42 -0.46 7.36
CA SER A 112 -3.04 -0.87 7.03
C SER A 112 -2.01 0.15 7.52
N TYR A 113 -2.31 1.45 7.43
CA TYR A 113 -1.41 2.50 7.91
C TYR A 113 -1.33 2.56 9.43
N ALA A 114 -2.45 2.43 10.14
CA ALA A 114 -2.45 2.35 11.60
C ALA A 114 -1.59 1.18 12.09
N THR A 115 -1.63 0.03 11.41
CA THR A 115 -0.76 -1.10 11.73
C THR A 115 0.72 -0.81 11.46
N VAL A 116 1.06 -0.21 10.31
CA VAL A 116 2.45 0.16 9.99
C VAL A 116 3.01 1.16 11.01
N VAL A 117 2.24 2.17 11.37
CA VAL A 117 2.64 3.21 12.33
C VAL A 117 2.77 2.63 13.74
N GLY A 118 1.76 1.90 14.21
CA GLY A 118 1.74 1.36 15.57
C GLY A 118 2.71 0.20 15.81
N GLN A 119 3.01 -0.59 14.77
CA GLN A 119 3.87 -1.77 14.90
C GLN A 119 5.29 -1.57 14.34
N LYS A 120 5.54 -0.48 13.60
CA LYS A 120 6.82 -0.23 12.89
C LYS A 120 7.19 -1.37 11.93
N ARG A 121 6.18 -1.95 11.28
CA ARG A 121 6.33 -3.12 10.40
C ARG A 121 6.01 -2.78 8.96
N GLY A 122 6.65 -3.51 8.05
CA GLY A 122 6.31 -3.49 6.64
C GLY A 122 5.00 -4.22 6.45
N TRP A 123 4.14 -3.72 5.57
CA TRP A 123 2.82 -4.30 5.34
C TRP A 123 2.57 -4.51 3.85
N LEU A 124 2.30 -5.75 3.47
CA LEU A 124 1.86 -6.12 2.12
C LEU A 124 0.39 -6.50 2.17
N THR A 125 -0.42 -5.86 1.33
CA THR A 125 -1.78 -6.29 1.02
C THR A 125 -1.82 -6.82 -0.40
N VAL A 126 -2.38 -8.01 -0.59
CA VAL A 126 -2.66 -8.61 -1.90
C VAL A 126 -4.15 -8.85 -2.00
N VAL A 127 -4.76 -8.33 -3.06
CA VAL A 127 -6.17 -8.55 -3.40
C VAL A 127 -6.21 -9.17 -4.78
N GLU A 128 -6.82 -10.35 -4.87
CA GLU A 128 -7.09 -11.04 -6.12
C GLU A 128 -8.59 -10.92 -6.41
N SER A 129 -8.92 -10.18 -7.46
CA SER A 129 -10.30 -10.00 -7.91
C SER A 129 -10.55 -10.82 -9.17
N ARG A 130 -11.60 -11.64 -9.18
CA ARG A 130 -12.03 -12.39 -10.37
C ARG A 130 -13.17 -11.67 -11.07
N LEU A 131 -13.07 -11.49 -12.37
CA LEU A 131 -14.13 -10.89 -13.20
C LEU A 131 -15.11 -11.92 -13.74
N HIS A 132 -16.24 -11.45 -14.28
CA HIS A 132 -17.28 -12.29 -14.91
C HIS A 132 -16.75 -13.14 -16.08
N ASP A 133 -15.78 -12.63 -16.83
CA ASP A 133 -15.13 -13.32 -17.94
C ASP A 133 -14.02 -14.30 -17.50
N GLY A 134 -13.84 -14.48 -16.19
CA GLY A 134 -12.87 -15.41 -15.62
C GLY A 134 -11.47 -14.85 -15.40
N ARG A 135 -11.16 -13.64 -15.90
CA ARG A 135 -9.86 -12.99 -15.68
C ARG A 135 -9.62 -12.69 -14.19
N ILE A 136 -8.35 -12.72 -13.78
CA ILE A 136 -7.91 -12.40 -12.42
C ILE A 136 -7.14 -11.08 -12.45
N LEU A 137 -7.49 -10.19 -11.53
CA LEU A 137 -6.88 -8.89 -11.32
C LEU A 137 -6.14 -8.88 -9.98
N PRO A 138 -4.81 -9.00 -10.00
CA PRO A 138 -4.02 -8.79 -8.80
C PRO A 138 -3.87 -7.29 -8.55
N TYR A 139 -4.20 -6.88 -7.33
CA TYR A 139 -3.82 -5.58 -6.77
C TYR A 139 -2.95 -5.83 -5.55
N ARG A 140 -1.74 -5.27 -5.55
CA ARG A 140 -0.78 -5.38 -4.46
C ARG A 140 -0.42 -4.00 -3.96
N ARG A 141 -0.32 -3.84 -2.64
CA ARG A 141 0.10 -2.59 -1.99
C ARG A 141 1.12 -2.90 -0.91
N LEU A 142 2.27 -2.25 -0.99
CA LEU A 142 3.32 -2.29 0.02
C LEU A 142 3.36 -0.96 0.78
N SER A 143 3.40 -1.02 2.11
CA SER A 143 3.59 0.13 2.99
C SER A 143 4.81 -0.10 3.89
N LEU A 144 5.72 0.87 3.92
CA LEU A 144 6.99 0.81 4.63
C LEU A 144 7.13 2.03 5.56
N PRO A 145 7.44 1.81 6.84
CA PRO A 145 7.54 2.89 7.82
C PRO A 145 8.82 3.72 7.61
N LEU A 146 8.72 5.01 7.88
CA LEU A 146 9.83 5.95 7.94
C LEU A 146 9.78 6.71 9.27
N SER A 147 10.93 7.05 9.83
CA SER A 147 11.02 7.75 11.11
C SER A 147 12.19 8.73 11.13
N SER A 148 11.92 10.01 11.39
CA SER A 148 12.96 11.03 11.45
C SER A 148 13.79 10.99 12.73
N ASP A 149 13.23 10.45 13.82
CA ASP A 149 13.87 10.32 15.14
C ASP A 149 14.23 8.87 15.50
N GLY A 150 13.87 7.89 14.65
CA GLY A 150 14.05 6.45 14.90
C GLY A 150 13.02 5.85 15.87
N VAL A 151 12.14 6.67 16.47
CA VAL A 151 11.21 6.27 17.53
C VAL A 151 9.77 6.31 17.06
N VAL A 152 9.34 7.37 16.37
CA VAL A 152 7.96 7.51 15.90
C VAL A 152 7.92 7.38 14.38
N VAL A 153 6.98 6.59 13.86
CA VAL A 153 6.73 6.54 12.41
C VAL A 153 6.01 7.82 12.02
N ASP A 154 6.72 8.74 11.39
CA ASP A 154 6.18 10.03 10.96
C ASP A 154 5.80 10.06 9.48
N ARG A 155 6.27 9.09 8.70
CA ARG A 155 5.89 8.94 7.29
C ARG A 155 5.74 7.46 6.94
N VAL A 156 4.93 7.20 5.92
CA VAL A 156 4.82 5.88 5.30
C VAL A 156 5.11 6.04 3.82
N LEU A 157 6.16 5.39 3.35
CA LEU A 157 6.44 5.22 1.93
C LEU A 157 5.73 3.97 1.46
N GLY A 158 5.02 4.03 0.34
CA GLY A 158 4.43 2.83 -0.19
C GLY A 158 4.35 2.81 -1.70
N GLY A 159 4.05 1.64 -2.22
CA GLY A 159 3.97 1.36 -3.64
C GLY A 159 2.76 0.48 -3.92
N VAL A 160 2.28 0.60 -5.14
CA VAL A 160 1.18 -0.21 -5.66
C VAL A 160 1.63 -0.91 -6.93
N ASP A 161 1.13 -2.11 -7.09
CA ASP A 161 1.40 -2.94 -8.26
C ASP A 161 0.09 -3.58 -8.70
N TRP A 162 -0.28 -3.33 -9.94
CA TRP A 162 -1.44 -3.89 -10.60
C TRP A 162 -1.11 -4.12 -12.08
N ASP A 163 -1.87 -4.99 -12.72
CA ASP A 163 -1.71 -5.25 -14.15
C ASP A 163 -2.40 -4.15 -14.98
N GLU A 164 -1.59 -3.32 -15.64
CA GLU A 164 -2.05 -2.20 -16.49
C GLU A 164 -2.86 -2.67 -17.71
N TRP A 165 -2.64 -3.90 -18.20
CA TRP A 165 -3.25 -4.38 -19.44
C TRP A 165 -4.76 -4.61 -19.34
N LEU A 166 -5.29 -4.71 -18.13
CA LEU A 166 -6.68 -5.11 -17.90
C LEU A 166 -7.62 -3.94 -17.61
N VAL A 167 -7.05 -2.78 -17.26
CA VAL A 167 -7.78 -1.53 -17.09
C VAL A 167 -7.54 -0.71 -18.35
N GLY A 168 -8.37 -0.91 -19.38
CA GLY A 168 -8.38 -0.04 -20.55
C GLY A 168 -8.85 1.38 -20.18
N SER A 169 -9.87 1.90 -20.85
CA SER A 169 -10.49 3.20 -20.54
C SER A 169 -11.41 3.20 -19.30
N ARG A 170 -11.30 2.21 -18.40
CA ARG A 170 -12.23 2.02 -17.27
C ARG A 170 -11.59 2.41 -15.95
N ASN A 171 -12.40 2.87 -15.00
CA ASN A 171 -11.91 3.22 -13.67
C ASN A 171 -11.67 1.95 -12.83
N PHE A 172 -10.62 1.93 -12.02
CA PHE A 172 -10.29 0.80 -11.14
C PHE A 172 -11.43 0.40 -10.21
N PHE A 173 -12.15 1.37 -9.64
CA PHE A 173 -13.26 1.11 -8.73
C PHE A 173 -14.40 0.36 -9.43
N GLU A 174 -14.74 0.74 -10.67
CA GLU A 174 -15.77 0.04 -11.45
C GLU A 174 -15.38 -1.42 -11.68
N VAL A 175 -14.15 -1.64 -12.14
CA VAL A 175 -13.65 -2.98 -12.44
C VAL A 175 -13.59 -3.84 -11.17
N TYR A 176 -13.18 -3.25 -10.05
CA TYR A 176 -13.17 -3.93 -8.77
C TYR A 176 -14.58 -4.28 -8.28
N ASP A 177 -15.53 -3.36 -8.43
CA ASP A 177 -16.92 -3.55 -8.00
C ASP A 177 -17.65 -4.62 -8.82
N GLU A 178 -17.30 -4.79 -10.09
CA GLU A 178 -17.81 -5.85 -10.96
C GLU A 178 -17.20 -7.24 -10.70
N ALA A 179 -16.19 -7.35 -9.84
CA ALA A 179 -15.55 -8.62 -9.55
C ALA A 179 -16.53 -9.60 -8.89
N VAL A 180 -16.70 -10.78 -9.50
CA VAL A 180 -17.58 -11.88 -9.03
C VAL A 180 -17.10 -12.51 -7.74
N SER A 181 -15.79 -12.47 -7.48
CA SER A 181 -15.21 -12.94 -6.22
C SER A 181 -13.93 -12.18 -5.93
N ARG A 182 -13.65 -12.00 -4.64
CA ARG A 182 -12.47 -11.27 -4.16
C ARG A 182 -11.81 -12.09 -3.07
N LYS A 183 -10.52 -12.34 -3.21
CA LYS A 183 -9.69 -12.96 -2.17
C LYS A 183 -8.67 -11.95 -1.70
N ARG A 184 -8.53 -11.85 -0.39
CA ARG A 184 -7.59 -10.93 0.23
C ARG A 184 -6.60 -11.68 1.09
N ARG A 185 -5.33 -11.31 0.97
CA ARG A 185 -4.24 -11.79 1.82
C ARG A 185 -3.44 -10.59 2.32
N GLU A 186 -2.97 -10.68 3.55
CA GLU A 186 -2.11 -9.68 4.16
C GLU A 186 -0.88 -10.39 4.72
N ALA A 187 0.27 -9.74 4.61
CA ALA A 187 1.52 -10.19 5.21
C ALA A 187 2.20 -8.98 5.85
N CYS A 188 2.89 -9.21 6.95
CA CYS A 188 3.71 -8.17 7.58
C CYS A 188 5.14 -8.64 7.77
N CYS A 189 6.09 -7.71 7.67
CA CYS A 189 7.50 -7.96 7.94
C CYS A 189 7.83 -7.38 9.30
N ARG A 190 8.50 -8.16 10.17
CA ARG A 190 9.16 -7.57 11.32
C ARG A 190 10.46 -6.93 10.85
N PHE A 191 10.68 -5.69 11.25
CA PHE A 191 11.95 -5.02 11.10
C PHE A 191 12.50 -4.89 12.52
N LEU A 192 13.51 -5.71 12.85
CA LEU A 192 14.08 -6.04 14.18
C LEU A 192 13.72 -7.44 14.69
#